data_AF-A0A822DSU7-F1
#
_entry.id   AF-A0A822DSU7-F1
#
_cell.length_a   1.000
_cell.length_b   1.000
_cell.length_c   1.000
_cell.angle_alpha   90.00
_cell.angle_beta   90.00
_cell.angle_gamma   90.00
#
_symmetry.space_group_name_H-M   'P 1'
#
loop_
_entity.id
_entity.type
_entity.pdbx_description
1 polymer ?
#
loop_
_entity_poly.entity_id
_entity_poly.type
_entity_poly.pdbx_seq_one_letter_code
_entity_poly.pdbx_strand_id
1 'polypeptide(L)' 'MKIQLFLLAFIAINNDDYGLDQWLQTGLPQGQYCDVISGNLEQGRCTGKVITVQGDGRTKVTISNIEEDPMIAIHVDAKL' A
#
# COMPACT_ATOMS: atom_id res chain seq x y z
N MET A 1 -7.07 10.58 -17.20
CA MET A 1 -6.13 10.48 -16.06
C MET A 1 -6.58 11.48 -15.00
N LYS A 2 -7.19 11.00 -13.91
CA LYS A 2 -7.52 11.85 -12.75
C LYS A 2 -6.36 11.72 -11.77
N ILE A 3 -5.68 12.82 -11.49
CA ILE A 3 -4.68 12.90 -10.42
C ILE A 3 -5.39 13.58 -9.25
N GLN A 4 -5.66 12.83 -8.20
CA GLN A 4 -6.17 13.37 -6.94
C GLN A 4 -5.02 13.38 -5.93
N LEU A 5 -4.72 14.55 -5.38
CA LEU A 5 -3.68 14.74 -4.39
C LEU A 5 -4.27 14.52 -3.00
N PHE A 6 -3.80 13.50 -2.29
CA PHE A 6 -4.08 13.27 -0.87
C PHE A 6 -2.90 13.73 -0.03
N LEU A 7 -3.16 14.27 1.17
CA LEU A 7 -2.13 14.85 2.03
C LEU A 7 -1.23 13.80 2.70
N LEU A 8 -1.66 12.54 2.78
CA LEU A 8 -0.90 11.43 3.37
C LEU A 8 -1.07 10.15 2.56
N ALA A 9 0.01 9.73 1.91
CA ALA A 9 0.09 8.54 1.08
C ALA A 9 1.48 7.89 1.23
N PHE A 10 1.54 6.59 1.01
CA PHE A 10 2.76 5.81 0.96
C PHE A 10 2.77 4.96 -0.31
N ILE A 11 3.91 4.92 -0.98
CA ILE A 11 4.16 4.11 -2.16
C ILE A 11 5.48 3.36 -1.99
N ALA A 12 5.47 2.07 -2.30
CA ALA A 12 6.67 1.24 -2.38
C ALA A 12 6.74 0.62 -3.76
N ILE A 13 7.91 0.67 -4.39
CA ILE A 13 8.15 0.16 -5.74
C ILE A 13 9.33 -0.79 -5.65
N ASN A 14 9.18 -2.00 -6.16
CA ASN A 14 10.27 -2.94 -6.36
C ASN A 14 10.65 -2.97 -7.85
N ASN A 15 11.78 -2.36 -8.18
CA ASN A 15 12.33 -2.36 -9.54
C ASN A 15 13.69 -3.08 -9.59
N ASP A 16 13.94 -3.98 -8.64
CA ASP A 16 15.11 -4.85 -8.60
C ASP A 16 14.78 -6.24 -9.18
N ASP A 17 15.81 -7.05 -9.40
CA ASP A 17 15.71 -8.44 -9.90
C ASP A 17 15.47 -9.47 -8.77
N TYR A 18 15.17 -9.01 -7.55
CA TYR A 18 14.85 -9.82 -6.38
C TYR A 18 13.64 -9.27 -5.60
N GLY A 19 13.04 -10.11 -4.76
CA GLY A 19 11.87 -9.72 -3.96
C GLY A 19 12.22 -8.74 -2.84
N LEU A 20 11.37 -7.73 -2.63
CA LEU A 20 11.42 -6.85 -1.46
C LEU A 20 10.67 -7.53 -0.30
N ASP A 21 11.32 -7.69 0.86
CA ASP A 21 10.68 -8.08 2.12
C ASP A 21 11.27 -7.26 3.28
N GLN A 22 10.65 -6.12 3.62
CA GLN A 22 11.17 -5.20 4.63
C GLN A 22 10.07 -4.49 5.43
N TRP A 23 10.40 -4.06 6.64
CA TRP A 23 9.57 -3.15 7.42
C TRP A 23 9.89 -1.70 7.07
N LEU A 24 8.91 -0.97 6.54
CA LEU A 24 9.07 0.42 6.10
C LEU A 24 8.19 1.36 6.92
N GLN A 25 8.70 2.56 7.19
CA GLN A 25 7.93 3.63 7.82
C GLN A 25 7.03 4.29 6.76
N THR A 26 5.73 4.36 7.03
CA THR A 26 4.75 4.92 6.09
C THR A 26 4.35 6.35 6.41
N GLY A 27 4.48 6.76 7.68
CA GLY A 27 3.92 8.04 8.17
C GLY A 27 2.39 8.04 8.24
N LEU A 28 1.72 6.92 7.94
CA LEU A 28 0.27 6.78 8.03
C LEU A 28 -0.15 6.36 9.45
N PRO A 29 -1.36 6.74 9.90
CA PRO A 29 -1.94 6.23 11.13
C PRO A 29 -2.09 4.71 11.11
N GLN A 30 -2.11 4.09 12.30
CA GLN A 30 -2.41 2.67 12.45
C GLN A 30 -3.75 2.30 11.78
N GLY A 31 -3.78 1.17 11.08
CA GLY A 31 -5.01 0.65 10.49
C GLY A 31 -4.77 -0.27 9.31
N GLN A 32 -5.88 -0.69 8.71
CA GLN A 32 -5.87 -1.46 7.47
C GLN A 32 -6.19 -0.55 6.29
N TYR A 33 -5.44 -0.69 5.21
CA TYR A 33 -5.55 0.12 4.02
C TYR A 33 -5.67 -0.78 2.79
N CYS A 34 -6.46 -0.37 1.82
CA CYS A 34 -6.53 -1.04 0.53
C CYS A 34 -5.35 -0.60 -0.33
N ASP A 35 -4.60 -1.57 -0.85
CA ASP A 35 -3.63 -1.31 -1.91
C ASP A 35 -4.37 -0.92 -3.19
N VAL A 36 -4.22 0.34 -3.61
CA VAL A 36 -4.95 0.91 -4.76
C VAL A 36 -4.37 0.48 -6.11
N ILE A 37 -3.23 -0.23 -6.11
CA ILE A 37 -2.66 -0.84 -7.31
C ILE A 37 -3.38 -2.15 -7.60
N SER A 38 -3.51 -3.03 -6.60
CA SER A 38 -4.17 -4.34 -6.77
C SER A 38 -5.69 -4.31 -6.62
N GLY A 39 -6.31 -3.18 -6.27
CA GLY A 39 -7.77 -3.05 -6.18
C GLY A 39 -8.26 -1.69 -5.67
N ASN A 40 -9.48 -1.64 -5.13
CA ASN A 40 -10.13 -0.43 -4.62
C ASN A 40 -10.79 -0.68 -3.27
N LEU A 41 -11.10 0.40 -2.54
CA LEU A 41 -12.06 0.39 -1.43
C LEU A 41 -13.48 0.51 -1.99
N GLU A 42 -14.25 -0.57 -1.91
CA GLU A 42 -15.63 -0.63 -2.40
C GLU A 42 -16.54 -1.16 -1.29
N GLN A 43 -17.58 -0.38 -0.95
CA GLN A 43 -18.57 -0.77 0.07
C GLN A 43 -17.96 -1.20 1.42
N GLY A 44 -16.87 -0.54 1.83
CA GLY A 44 -16.17 -0.85 3.08
C GLY A 44 -15.27 -2.09 3.03
N ARG A 45 -14.92 -2.58 1.84
CA ARG A 45 -14.02 -3.72 1.64
C ARG A 45 -12.97 -3.43 0.58
N CYS A 46 -11.76 -3.92 0.77
CA CYS A 46 -10.75 -3.92 -0.28
C CYS A 46 -11.05 -5.03 -1.29
N THR A 47 -11.02 -4.69 -2.59
CA THR A 47 -11.10 -5.69 -3.67
C THR A 47 -9.74 -6.32 -3.97
N GLY A 48 -8.65 -5.63 -3.61
CA GLY A 48 -7.26 -6.08 -3.74
C GLY A 48 -6.62 -6.47 -2.41
N LYS A 49 -5.30 -6.30 -2.32
CA LYS A 49 -4.52 -6.59 -1.10
C LYS A 49 -4.89 -5.61 0.02
N VAL A 50 -4.80 -6.09 1.26
CA VAL A 50 -4.95 -5.28 2.48
C VAL A 50 -3.58 -5.12 3.14
N ILE A 51 -3.18 -3.86 3.36
CA ILE A 51 -1.93 -3.51 4.03
C ILE A 51 -2.25 -3.07 5.45
N THR A 52 -1.54 -3.63 6.44
CA THR A 52 -1.71 -3.26 7.85
C THR A 52 -0.57 -2.37 8.30
N VAL A 53 -0.90 -1.13 8.68
CA VAL A 53 0.02 -0.19 9.33
C VAL A 53 -0.10 -0.37 10.84
N GLN A 54 1.04 -0.60 11.50
CA GLN A 54 1.17 -0.81 12.93
C GLN A 54 1.11 0.52 13.71
N GLY A 55 1.05 0.45 15.04
CA GLY A 55 0.96 1.62 15.92
C GLY A 55 2.13 2.60 15.82
N ASP A 56 3.30 2.14 15.35
CA ASP A 56 4.50 2.96 15.11
C ASP A 56 4.58 3.51 13.67
N GLY A 57 3.51 3.35 12.89
CA GLY A 57 3.43 3.79 11.49
C GLY A 57 4.13 2.86 10.49
N ARG A 58 4.72 1.76 10.95
CA ARG A 58 5.41 0.81 10.06
C ARG A 58 4.47 -0.22 9.47
N THR A 59 4.83 -0.74 8.30
CA THR A 59 4.18 -1.90 7.70
C THR A 59 5.23 -2.85 7.12
N LYS A 60 4.89 -4.14 7.09
CA LYS A 60 5.69 -5.15 6.40
C LYS A 60 5.33 -5.10 4.92
N VAL A 61 6.28 -4.69 4.08
CA VAL A 61 6.15 -4.62 2.64
C VAL A 61 6.80 -5.85 2.03
N THR A 62 5.98 -6.64 1.31
CA THR A 62 6.45 -7.79 0.54
C THR A 62 6.01 -7.63 -0.91
N ILE A 63 6.97 -7.49 -1.83
CA ILE A 63 6.72 -7.29 -3.26
C ILE A 63 7.66 -8.22 -4.04
N SER A 64 7.09 -9.21 -4.72
CA SER A 64 7.86 -10.10 -5.59
C SER A 64 8.26 -9.36 -6.88
N ASN A 65 9.46 -9.64 -7.40
CA ASN A 65 9.95 -9.06 -8.65
C ASN A 65 9.29 -9.62 -9.92
N ILE A 66 8.37 -10.59 -9.76
CA ILE A 66 7.58 -11.18 -10.86
C ILE A 66 6.08 -10.86 -10.75
N GLU A 67 5.69 -9.92 -9.88
CA GLU A 67 4.31 -9.40 -9.87
C GLU A 67 4.03 -8.60 -11.15
N GLU A 68 2.76 -8.57 -11.59
CA GLU A 68 2.33 -7.78 -12.76
C GLU A 68 2.65 -6.30 -12.56
N ASP A 69 2.33 -5.78 -11.38
CA ASP A 69 2.71 -4.46 -10.91
C ASP A 69 3.53 -4.61 -9.62
N PRO A 70 4.87 -4.60 -9.67
CA PRO A 70 5.72 -4.79 -8.49
C PRO A 70 5.79 -3.52 -7.64
N MET A 71 4.64 -3.11 -7.13
CA MET A 71 4.46 -1.91 -6.32
C MET A 71 3.23 -2.03 -5.41
N ILE A 72 3.20 -1.20 -4.36
CA ILE A 72 2.07 -1.04 -3.44
C ILE A 72 1.81 0.44 -3.26
N ALA A 73 0.55 0.86 -3.24
CA ALA A 73 0.18 2.23 -2.91
C ALA A 73 -1.01 2.26 -1.93
N ILE A 74 -0.86 3.01 -0.84
CA ILE A 74 -1.90 3.20 0.17
C ILE A 74 -2.02 4.67 0.56
N HIS A 75 -3.24 5.12 0.87
CA HIS A 75 -3.51 6.48 1.34
C HIS A 75 -4.71 6.51 2.29
N VAL A 76 -4.87 7.61 3.03
CA VAL A 76 -5.89 7.75 4.10
C VAL A 76 -7.33 7.52 3.64
N ASP A 77 -7.69 7.90 2.41
CA ASP A 77 -9.04 7.67 1.88
C ASP A 77 -9.31 6.22 1.43
N ALA A 78 -8.28 5.36 1.41
CA ALA A 78 -8.39 3.93 1.17
C ALA A 78 -8.28 3.12 2.48
N LYS A 79 -8.42 3.77 3.64
CA LYS A 79 -8.41 3.12 4.94
C LYS A 79 -9.76 2.47 5.24
N LEU A 80 -9.73 1.25 5.79
CA LEU A 80 -10.89 0.56 6.37
C LEU A 80 -11.30 1.16 7.74
#